data_AF-A0AAW8PFD7-F1
#
_entry.id   AF-A0AAW8PFD7-F1
#
_cell.length_a   1.000
_cell.length_b   1.000
_cell.length_c   1.000
_cell.angle_alpha   90.00
_cell.angle_beta   90.00
_cell.angle_gamma   90.00
#
_symmetry.space_group_name_H-M   'P 1'
#
loop_
_entity.id
_entity.type
_entity.pdbx_description
1 polymer ?
#
loop_
_entity_poly.entity_id
_entity_poly.type
_entity_poly.pdbx_seq_one_letter_code
_entity_poly.pdbx_strand_id
1 'polypeptide(L)'
;MSSTLSANVDGRTATKLKMVASMENRSVSNAVSSAITVFVGLPKGVRDFLLELNAQDDQDTIIRLGREMMAAAARVRLEKATTDLASEHRFGGPQDASSEIDMLEEAKALTCAAAHRK
;
A
#
# COMPACT_ATOMS: atom_id res chain seq x y z
N MET A 1 16.97 -5.08 -20.61
CA MET A 1 16.47 -5.76 -21.84
C MET A 1 15.13 -6.38 -21.52
N SER A 2 14.15 -6.33 -22.43
CA SER A 2 12.88 -7.03 -22.27
C SER A 2 12.96 -8.41 -22.91
N SER A 3 12.37 -9.42 -22.28
CA SER A 3 12.31 -10.80 -22.78
C SER A 3 10.87 -11.29 -22.76
N THR A 4 10.44 -11.96 -23.83
CA THR A 4 9.08 -12.50 -23.94
C THR A 4 9.01 -13.88 -23.30
N LEU A 5 8.03 -14.10 -22.44
CA LEU A 5 7.69 -15.40 -21.87
C LEU A 5 6.35 -15.86 -22.44
N SER A 6 6.25 -17.14 -22.79
CA SER A 6 5.01 -17.78 -23.25
C SER A 6 4.73 -19.00 -22.38
N ALA A 7 3.48 -19.11 -21.91
CA ALA A 7 3.02 -20.21 -21.08
C ALA A 7 1.54 -20.47 -21.35
N ASN A 8 1.13 -21.73 -21.24
CA ASN A 8 -0.27 -22.11 -21.30
C ASN A 8 -0.86 -22.05 -19.89
N VAL A 9 -2.05 -21.46 -19.78
CA VAL A 9 -2.85 -21.43 -18.56
C VAL A 9 -4.23 -22.00 -18.86
N ASP A 10 -4.88 -22.57 -17.85
CA ASP A 10 -6.24 -23.08 -18.02
C ASP A 10 -7.23 -21.93 -18.27
N GLY A 11 -8.38 -22.26 -18.87
CA GLY A 11 -9.39 -21.27 -19.27
C GLY A 11 -9.98 -20.50 -18.08
N ARG A 12 -10.06 -21.11 -16.90
CA ARG A 12 -10.58 -20.44 -15.68
C ARG A 12 -9.60 -19.38 -15.22
N THR A 13 -8.32 -19.72 -15.13
CA THR A 13 -7.25 -18.77 -14.78
C THR A 13 -7.15 -17.65 -15.80
N ALA A 14 -7.21 -17.95 -17.10
CA ALA A 14 -7.21 -16.94 -18.17
C ALA A 14 -8.38 -15.95 -18.03
N THR A 15 -9.57 -16.44 -17.69
CA THR A 15 -10.77 -15.61 -17.52
C THR A 15 -10.65 -14.72 -16.28
N LYS A 16 -10.24 -15.29 -15.14
CA LYS A 16 -9.99 -14.53 -13.91
C LYS A 16 -8.95 -13.42 -14.13
N LEU A 17 -7.86 -13.73 -14.81
CA LEU A 17 -6.80 -12.76 -15.13
C LEU A 17 -7.30 -11.61 -16.02
N LYS A 18 -8.09 -11.92 -17.08
CA LYS A 18 -8.68 -10.88 -17.94
C LYS A 18 -9.62 -9.96 -17.16
N MET A 19 -10.41 -10.52 -16.24
CA MET A 19 -11.30 -9.75 -15.37
C MET A 19 -10.50 -8.79 -14.48
N VAL A 20 -9.46 -9.28 -13.79
CA VAL A 20 -8.58 -8.45 -12.95
C VAL A 20 -7.93 -7.34 -13.77
N ALA A 21 -7.36 -7.67 -14.93
CA ALA A 21 -6.74 -6.67 -15.81
C ALA A 21 -7.73 -5.56 -16.22
N SER A 22 -8.98 -5.93 -16.55
CA SER A 22 -10.04 -4.97 -16.87
C SER A 22 -10.43 -4.11 -15.68
N MET A 23 -10.54 -4.70 -14.47
CA MET A 23 -10.88 -3.96 -13.25
C MET A 23 -9.81 -2.95 -12.85
N GLU A 24 -8.54 -3.28 -13.11
CA GLU A 24 -7.40 -2.41 -12.81
C GLU A 24 -7.10 -1.40 -13.92
N ASN A 25 -7.82 -1.43 -15.04
CA ASN A 25 -7.52 -0.65 -16.26
C ASN A 25 -6.08 -0.87 -16.78
N ARG A 26 -5.66 -2.14 -16.83
CA ARG A 26 -4.31 -2.56 -17.28
C ARG A 26 -4.40 -3.61 -18.38
N SER A 27 -3.37 -3.71 -19.20
CA SER A 27 -3.26 -4.80 -20.17
C SER A 27 -3.02 -6.14 -19.45
N VAL A 28 -3.48 -7.25 -20.06
CA VAL A 28 -3.24 -8.60 -19.53
C VAL A 28 -1.73 -8.86 -19.37
N SER A 29 -0.91 -8.42 -20.32
CA SER A 29 0.55 -8.55 -20.23
C SER A 29 1.13 -7.83 -19.01
N ASN A 30 0.67 -6.61 -18.72
CA ASN A 30 1.12 -5.84 -17.55
C ASN A 30 0.66 -6.49 -16.24
N ALA A 31 -0.56 -7.05 -16.20
CA ALA A 31 -1.05 -7.79 -15.05
C ALA A 31 -0.21 -9.05 -14.78
N VAL A 32 0.11 -9.83 -15.82
CA VAL A 32 0.98 -11.02 -15.72
C VAL A 32 2.39 -10.63 -15.27
N SER A 33 2.97 -9.59 -15.88
CA SER A 33 4.31 -9.11 -15.51
C SER A 33 4.36 -8.66 -14.04
N SER A 34 3.33 -7.95 -13.56
CA SER A 34 3.23 -7.54 -12.15
C SER A 34 3.09 -8.76 -11.23
N ALA A 35 2.22 -9.72 -11.57
CA ALA A 35 2.02 -10.93 -10.79
C ALA A 35 3.31 -11.76 -10.68
N ILE A 36 4.04 -11.94 -11.78
CA ILE A 36 5.34 -12.64 -11.78
C ILE A 36 6.33 -11.89 -10.88
N THR A 37 6.45 -10.58 -11.03
CA THR A 37 7.38 -9.75 -10.24
C THR A 37 7.14 -9.88 -8.74
N VAL A 38 5.87 -9.81 -8.32
CA VAL A 38 5.50 -10.01 -6.91
C VAL A 38 5.81 -11.44 -6.48
N PHE A 39 5.38 -12.43 -7.25
CA PHE A 39 5.52 -13.84 -6.89
C PHE A 39 6.99 -14.25 -6.74
N VAL A 40 7.87 -13.87 -7.68
CA VAL A 40 9.31 -14.20 -7.59
C VAL A 40 10.02 -13.50 -6.42
N GLY A 41 9.52 -12.35 -5.99
CA GLY A 41 10.05 -11.60 -4.84
C GLY A 41 9.67 -12.18 -3.47
N LEU A 42 8.65 -13.04 -3.39
CA LEU A 42 8.22 -13.65 -2.13
C LEU A 42 9.22 -14.72 -1.65
N PRO A 43 9.44 -14.90 -0.33
CA PRO A 43 10.23 -16.01 0.20
C PRO A 43 9.66 -17.37 -0.22
N LYS A 44 10.53 -18.38 -0.42
CA LYS A 44 10.12 -19.71 -0.88
C LYS A 44 8.98 -20.30 -0.05
N GLY A 45 9.10 -20.27 1.28
CA GLY A 45 8.06 -20.82 2.16
C GLY A 45 6.70 -20.13 2.00
N VAL A 46 6.67 -18.83 1.69
CA VAL A 46 5.41 -18.12 1.41
C VAL A 46 4.81 -18.56 0.07
N ARG A 47 5.65 -18.72 -0.97
CA ARG A 47 5.17 -19.21 -2.27
C ARG A 47 4.60 -20.61 -2.17
N ASP A 48 5.31 -21.51 -1.50
CA ASP A 48 4.91 -22.90 -1.31
C ASP A 48 3.56 -22.95 -0.58
N PHE A 49 3.42 -22.18 0.50
CA PHE A 49 2.15 -22.07 1.24
C PHE A 49 0.99 -21.52 0.39
N LEU A 50 1.20 -20.46 -0.41
CA LEU A 50 0.17 -19.92 -1.30
C LEU A 50 -0.26 -20.94 -2.38
N LEU A 51 0.69 -21.73 -2.89
CA LEU A 51 0.39 -22.79 -3.85
C LEU A 51 -0.38 -23.94 -3.21
N GLU A 52 -0.05 -24.33 -1.97
CA GLU A 52 -0.76 -25.34 -1.19
C GLU A 52 -2.22 -24.92 -0.92
N LEU A 53 -2.44 -23.68 -0.45
CA LEU A 53 -3.80 -23.16 -0.24
C LEU A 53 -4.63 -23.17 -1.51
N ASN A 54 -4.04 -22.76 -2.65
CA ASN A 54 -4.73 -22.80 -3.93
C ASN A 54 -5.03 -24.22 -4.41
N ALA A 55 -4.14 -25.20 -4.12
CA ALA A 55 -4.36 -26.60 -4.44
C ALA A 55 -5.47 -27.24 -3.59
N GLN A 56 -5.63 -26.79 -2.34
CA GLN A 56 -6.68 -27.23 -1.42
C GLN A 56 -8.03 -26.51 -1.62
N ASP A 57 -8.07 -25.52 -2.51
CA ASP A 57 -9.21 -24.59 -2.70
C ASP A 57 -9.67 -23.92 -1.39
N ASP A 58 -8.74 -23.68 -0.47
CA ASP A 58 -9.00 -23.02 0.82
C ASP A 58 -9.08 -21.50 0.64
N GLN A 59 -10.20 -21.06 0.05
CA GLN A 59 -10.47 -19.65 -0.19
C GLN A 59 -10.60 -18.84 1.10
N ASP A 60 -11.08 -19.46 2.18
CA ASP A 60 -11.26 -18.77 3.46
C ASP A 60 -9.91 -18.34 4.07
N THR A 61 -8.93 -19.26 4.05
CA THR A 61 -7.57 -18.93 4.51
C THR A 61 -6.89 -17.93 3.58
N ILE A 62 -7.09 -18.02 2.26
CA ILE A 62 -6.58 -17.03 1.30
C ILE A 62 -7.15 -15.63 1.59
N ILE A 63 -8.46 -15.52 1.84
CA ILE A 63 -9.12 -14.25 2.17
C ILE A 63 -8.58 -13.69 3.50
N ARG A 64 -8.43 -14.54 4.51
CA ARG A 64 -7.89 -14.13 5.81
C ARG A 64 -6.46 -13.62 5.69
N LEU A 65 -5.60 -14.34 4.97
CA LEU A 65 -4.23 -13.93 4.69
C LEU A 65 -4.21 -12.60 3.93
N GLY A 66 -5.07 -12.42 2.94
CA GLY A 66 -5.20 -11.16 2.20
C GLY A 66 -5.55 -9.97 3.10
N ARG A 67 -6.44 -10.16 4.07
CA ARG A 67 -6.78 -9.12 5.07
C ARG A 67 -5.60 -8.79 5.97
N GLU A 68 -4.90 -9.80 6.46
CA GLU A 68 -3.70 -9.62 7.31
C GLU A 68 -2.60 -8.87 6.54
N MET A 69 -2.35 -9.25 5.28
CA MET A 69 -1.39 -8.56 4.40
C MET A 69 -1.79 -7.10 4.13
N MET A 70 -3.08 -6.81 3.92
CA MET A 70 -3.57 -5.45 3.73
C MET A 70 -3.37 -4.60 4.99
N ALA A 71 -3.64 -5.16 6.17
CA ALA A 71 -3.41 -4.49 7.45
C ALA A 71 -1.92 -4.20 7.67
N ALA A 72 -1.04 -5.17 7.40
CA ALA A 72 0.41 -4.98 7.47
C ALA A 72 0.88 -3.89 6.49
N ALA A 73 0.40 -3.92 5.24
CA ALA A 73 0.74 -2.90 4.25
C ALA A 73 0.23 -1.51 4.64
N ALA A 74 -0.94 -1.39 5.29
CA ALA A 74 -1.45 -0.12 5.80
C ALA A 74 -0.55 0.45 6.91
N ARG A 75 -0.08 -0.40 7.85
CA ARG A 75 0.87 0.00 8.90
C ARG A 75 2.16 0.55 8.32
N VAL A 76 2.77 -0.18 7.39
CA VAL A 76 4.03 0.24 6.74
C VAL A 76 3.84 1.56 5.97
N ARG A 77 2.70 1.73 5.27
CA ARG A 77 2.41 3.00 4.58
C ARG A 77 2.23 4.17 5.54
N LEU A 78 1.58 3.94 6.69
CA LEU A 78 1.42 4.95 7.72
C LEU A 78 2.77 5.34 8.33
N GLU A 79 3.58 4.37 8.72
CA GLU A 79 4.94 4.60 9.25
C GLU A 79 5.81 5.40 8.26
N LYS A 80 5.74 5.04 6.98
CA LYS A 80 6.43 5.78 5.93
C LYS A 80 5.91 7.21 5.82
N ALA A 81 4.59 7.41 5.75
CA ALA A 81 4.00 8.74 5.68
C ALA A 81 4.35 9.60 6.91
N THR A 82 4.39 9.02 8.11
CA THR A 82 4.80 9.74 9.33
C THR A 82 6.28 10.12 9.28
N THR A 83 7.14 9.26 8.73
CA THR A 83 8.57 9.55 8.56
C THR A 83 8.78 10.65 7.54
N ASP A 84 8.08 10.57 6.40
CA ASP A 84 8.11 11.58 5.35
C ASP A 84 7.64 12.95 5.90
N LEU A 85 6.53 12.99 6.65
CA LEU A 85 6.03 14.21 7.30
C LEU A 85 6.98 14.80 8.36
N ALA A 86 7.64 13.95 9.15
CA ALA A 86 8.64 14.41 10.12
C ALA A 86 9.89 14.98 9.42
N SER A 87 10.25 14.44 8.25
CA SER A 87 11.35 14.93 7.43
C SER A 87 11.05 16.23 6.69
N GLU A 88 9.76 16.56 6.48
CA GLU A 88 9.33 17.82 5.86
C GLU A 88 9.41 19.02 6.81
N HIS A 89 9.78 18.85 8.09
CA HIS A 89 9.88 19.93 9.11
C HIS A 89 8.69 20.91 9.15
N ARG A 90 7.49 20.49 8.69
CA ARG A 90 6.26 21.32 8.77
C ARG A 90 5.66 21.36 10.17
N PHE A 91 6.13 20.49 11.06
CA PHE A 91 6.01 20.64 12.50
C PHE A 91 7.43 20.73 13.05
N GLY A 92 7.74 21.86 13.68
CA GLY A 92 9.08 22.25 14.13
C GLY A 92 9.84 21.09 14.77
N GLY A 93 11.09 20.93 14.35
CA GLY A 93 11.98 19.92 14.90
C GLY A 93 12.23 20.13 16.40
N PRO A 94 12.85 19.17 17.09
CA PRO A 94 13.15 19.23 18.53
C PRO A 94 14.12 20.36 18.95
N GLN A 95 14.47 21.27 18.03
CA GLN A 95 15.26 22.48 18.26
C GLN A 95 14.43 23.77 18.15
N ASP A 96 13.19 23.71 17.67
CA ASP A 96 12.25 24.82 17.84
C ASP A 96 11.64 24.72 19.22
N ALA A 97 12.34 25.29 20.19
CA ALA A 97 11.79 25.67 21.47
C ALA A 97 10.78 26.84 21.29
N SER A 98 9.80 26.68 20.41
CA SER A 98 8.52 27.36 20.59
C SER A 98 7.88 26.66 21.77
N SER A 99 8.02 27.29 22.94
CA SER A 99 7.39 26.78 24.14
C SER A 99 5.89 26.65 23.89
N GLU A 100 5.21 25.77 24.64
CA GLU A 100 3.75 25.63 24.59
C GLU A 100 3.01 26.98 24.61
N ILE A 101 3.62 27.99 25.24
CA ILE A 101 3.17 29.38 25.29
C ILE A 101 3.17 30.04 23.91
N ASP A 102 4.20 29.85 23.09
CA ASP A 102 4.31 30.42 21.75
C ASP A 102 3.26 29.83 20.80
N MET A 103 3.00 28.52 20.90
CA MET A 103 1.94 27.85 20.13
C MET A 103 0.54 28.33 20.55
N LEU A 104 0.31 28.54 21.84
CA LEU A 104 -0.96 29.10 22.35
C LEU A 104 -1.15 30.57 21.96
N GLU A 105 -0.07 31.34 21.90
CA GLU A 105 -0.11 32.75 21.50
C GLU A 105 -0.39 32.92 20.01
N GLU A 106 0.18 32.06 19.15
CA GLU A 106 -0.12 32.04 17.71
C GLU A 106 -1.56 31.59 17.42
N ALA A 107 -2.07 30.58 18.13
CA ALA A 107 -3.47 30.17 18.03
C ALA A 107 -4.46 31.28 18.45
N LYS A 108 -4.11 32.04 19.51
CA LYS A 108 -4.87 33.22 19.93
C LYS A 108 -4.84 34.33 18.88
N ALA A 109 -3.68 34.60 18.27
CA ALA A 109 -3.53 35.60 17.23
C ALA A 109 -4.42 35.29 16.01
N LEU A 110 -4.46 34.02 15.57
CA LEU A 110 -5.33 33.57 14.48
C LEU A 110 -6.82 33.71 14.79
N THR A 111 -7.21 33.41 16.03
CA THR A 111 -8.61 33.53 16.48
C THR A 111 -9.05 35.00 16.56
N CYS A 112 -8.19 35.89 17.04
CA CYS A 112 -8.45 37.33 17.07
C CYS A 112 -8.50 37.93 15.65
N ALA A 113 -7.61 37.52 14.75
CA ALA A 113 -7.63 37.96 13.35
C ALA A 113 -8.89 37.50 12.61
N ALA A 114 -9.39 36.29 12.90
CA ALA A 114 -10.66 35.81 12.37
C ALA A 114 -11.88 36.56 12.94
N ALA A 115 -11.81 37.02 14.19
CA ALA A 115 -12.87 37.81 14.83
C ALA A 115 -12.96 39.26 14.31
N HIS A 116 -11.85 39.84 13.81
CA HIS A 116 -11.81 41.20 13.23
C HIS A 116 -12.17 41.25 11.73
N ARG A 117 -12.48 40.11 11.11
CA ARG A 117 -12.84 40.00 9.68
C ARG A 117 -14.35 39.96 9.42
N LYS A 118 -15.16 40.46 10.36
CA LYS A 118 -16.62 40.63 10.25
C LYS A 118 -16.99 42.10 10.31
#